data_AF-A0A3D4SYE3-F1
#
_entry.id   AF-A0A3D4SYE3-F1
#
_cell.length_a   1.000
_cell.length_b   1.000
_cell.length_c   1.000
_cell.angle_alpha   90.00
_cell.angle_beta   90.00
_cell.angle_gamma   90.00
#
_symmetry.space_group_name_H-M   'P 1'
#
loop_
_entity.id
_entity.type
_entity.pdbx_description
1 polymer ?
#
loop_
_entity_poly.entity_id
_entity_poly.type
_entity_poly.pdbx_seq_one_letter_code
_entity_poly.pdbx_strand_id
1 'polypeptide(L)'
;MAETTDTAEDATVADAAALGGTRPQDPPLLVAATVGEVTAVWQVEVDARVLLGDFSGAWLVDGDGIRGFAADADWIPQRGDRDAVLRTLLAHPVLLAEGDDPLPVDGVDVIDLDATVSGIHDRVRRNHDDFAAAHPGKRQPAWGAADAIGYRTQDGPAPHGLTGDAATAVTRCLAAARGLRALVRDWNRVEKLRAQRLGGDLQALPVELA
;
A
#
# COMPACT_ATOMS: atom_id res chain seq x y z
N MET A 1 18.07 57.50 -15.54
CA MET A 1 17.12 56.43 -15.91
C MET A 1 17.49 55.24 -15.06
N ALA A 2 16.69 54.97 -14.03
CA ALA A 2 16.90 53.83 -13.14
C ALA A 2 15.96 52.71 -13.62
N GLU A 3 16.54 51.55 -13.91
CA GLU A 3 15.87 50.36 -14.40
C GLU A 3 15.51 49.51 -13.19
N THR A 4 14.21 49.39 -12.94
CA THR A 4 13.64 48.52 -11.90
C THR A 4 13.59 47.10 -12.44
N THR A 5 14.36 46.18 -11.88
CA THR A 5 14.15 44.73 -12.03
C THR A 5 13.70 44.19 -10.67
N ASP A 6 12.38 44.02 -10.53
CA ASP A 6 11.76 43.38 -9.38
C ASP A 6 11.89 41.86 -9.55
N THR A 7 12.72 41.24 -8.72
CA THR A 7 13.01 39.81 -8.70
C THR A 7 11.94 39.12 -7.86
N ALA A 8 10.77 38.89 -8.47
CA ALA A 8 9.67 38.14 -7.86
C ALA A 8 9.50 36.78 -8.55
N GLU A 9 10.53 35.93 -8.52
CA GLU A 9 10.38 34.58 -9.09
C GLU A 9 11.23 33.46 -8.45
N ASP A 10 11.83 33.69 -7.27
CA ASP A 10 12.77 32.70 -6.67
C ASP A 10 12.34 32.14 -5.31
N ALA A 11 11.12 32.44 -4.85
CA ALA A 11 10.63 31.99 -3.54
C ALA A 11 9.85 30.66 -3.56
N THR A 12 9.58 30.08 -4.74
CA THR A 12 8.70 28.88 -4.86
C THR A 12 9.43 27.57 -5.10
N VAL A 13 10.73 27.59 -5.44
CA VAL A 13 11.50 26.37 -5.74
C VAL A 13 12.24 25.84 -4.50
N ALA A 14 12.63 26.71 -3.56
CA ALA A 14 13.36 26.32 -2.36
C ALA A 14 12.53 25.49 -1.36
N ASP A 15 11.21 25.69 -1.32
CA ASP A 15 10.32 25.01 -0.35
C ASP A 15 9.98 23.56 -0.76
N ALA A 16 10.11 23.24 -2.06
CA ALA A 16 9.94 21.87 -2.55
C ALA A 16 11.15 20.97 -2.24
N ALA A 17 12.35 21.55 -2.12
CA ALA A 17 13.58 20.81 -1.85
C ALA A 17 13.74 20.42 -0.37
N ALA A 18 13.06 21.11 0.55
CA ALA A 18 13.17 20.87 1.99
C ALA A 18 12.40 19.62 2.49
N LEU A 19 11.56 19.00 1.65
CA LEU A 19 10.84 17.75 1.97
C LEU A 19 11.64 16.48 1.66
N GLY A 20 12.87 16.62 1.16
CA GLY A 20 13.76 15.52 0.75
C GLY A 20 14.55 14.90 1.90
N GLY A 21 13.88 14.33 2.89
CA GLY A 21 14.54 13.47 3.87
C GLY A 21 14.99 12.15 3.22
N THR A 22 16.25 11.74 3.43
CA THR A 22 16.86 10.48 2.97
C THR A 22 16.34 9.23 3.69
N ARG A 23 15.11 9.25 4.22
CA ARG A 23 14.56 8.06 4.89
C ARG A 23 14.28 6.97 3.84
N PRO A 24 14.66 5.70 4.10
CA PRO A 24 14.35 4.58 3.20
C PRO A 24 12.89 4.58 2.77
N GLN A 25 12.61 4.06 1.58
CA GLN A 25 11.23 3.86 1.12
C GLN A 25 10.50 2.93 2.08
N ASP A 26 9.23 3.23 2.36
CA ASP A 26 8.40 2.33 3.15
C ASP A 26 8.25 0.99 2.36
N PRO A 27 8.50 -0.18 2.97
CA PRO A 27 8.45 -1.46 2.25
C PRO A 27 7.05 -1.70 1.70
N PRO A 28 6.91 -2.33 0.52
CA PRO A 28 5.61 -2.59 -0.06
C PRO A 28 4.84 -3.61 0.76
N LEU A 29 3.53 -3.63 0.56
CA LEU A 29 2.66 -4.72 1.02
C LEU A 29 2.32 -5.62 -0.15
N LEU A 30 2.07 -6.89 0.14
CA LEU A 30 1.69 -7.87 -0.88
C LEU A 30 0.25 -8.29 -0.69
N VAL A 31 -0.35 -8.72 -1.79
CA VAL A 31 -1.67 -9.34 -1.82
C VAL A 31 -1.51 -10.69 -2.49
N ALA A 32 -2.05 -11.73 -1.88
CA ALA A 32 -1.99 -13.07 -2.45
C ALA A 32 -3.37 -13.72 -2.49
N ALA A 33 -3.62 -14.51 -3.54
CA ALA A 33 -4.81 -15.34 -3.66
C ALA A 33 -4.41 -16.71 -4.22
N THR A 34 -4.78 -17.77 -3.53
CA THR A 34 -4.60 -19.15 -4.00
C THR A 34 -5.96 -19.72 -4.46
N VAL A 35 -5.95 -20.43 -5.58
CA VAL A 35 -7.05 -21.24 -6.07
C VAL A 35 -6.46 -22.55 -6.60
N GLY A 36 -6.71 -23.65 -5.90
CA GLY A 36 -6.06 -24.93 -6.18
C GLY A 36 -4.53 -24.79 -6.14
N GLU A 37 -3.87 -25.16 -7.23
CA GLU A 37 -2.41 -25.10 -7.35
C GLU A 37 -1.88 -23.75 -7.86
N VAL A 38 -2.76 -22.76 -8.10
CA VAL A 38 -2.39 -21.46 -8.67
C VAL A 38 -2.42 -20.38 -7.61
N THR A 39 -1.31 -19.66 -7.44
CA THR A 39 -1.20 -18.52 -6.53
C THR A 39 -0.90 -17.24 -7.32
N ALA A 40 -1.81 -16.28 -7.26
CA ALA A 40 -1.59 -14.93 -7.77
C ALA A 40 -1.01 -14.05 -6.65
N VAL A 41 0.04 -13.29 -6.96
CA VAL A 41 0.69 -12.34 -6.03
C VAL A 41 0.76 -10.97 -6.67
N TRP A 42 0.41 -9.94 -5.90
CA TRP A 42 0.43 -8.55 -6.33
C TRP A 42 1.15 -7.67 -5.32
N GLN A 43 2.04 -6.82 -5.80
CA GLN A 43 2.69 -5.81 -4.97
C GLN A 43 1.87 -4.50 -4.94
N VAL A 44 1.73 -3.94 -3.75
CA VAL A 44 1.09 -2.65 -3.50
C VAL A 44 2.10 -1.70 -2.87
N GLU A 45 2.40 -0.62 -3.57
CA GLU A 45 3.20 0.48 -3.06
C GLU A 45 2.43 1.25 -1.97
N VAL A 46 3.09 1.50 -0.83
CA VAL A 46 2.46 2.12 0.33
C VAL A 46 3.14 3.41 0.80
N ASP A 47 4.31 3.75 0.25
CA ASP A 47 5.01 4.96 0.65
C ASP A 47 4.20 6.21 0.29
N ALA A 48 3.88 7.02 1.30
CA ALA A 48 3.07 8.23 1.16
C ALA A 48 3.71 9.31 0.25
N ARG A 49 5.01 9.20 -0.03
CA ARG A 49 5.78 10.09 -0.92
C ARG A 49 5.66 9.68 -2.38
N VAL A 50 5.40 8.41 -2.67
CA VAL A 50 5.28 7.93 -4.05
C VAL A 50 3.92 8.33 -4.61
N LEU A 51 3.91 8.97 -5.78
CA LEU A 51 2.68 9.23 -6.51
C LEU A 51 2.08 7.87 -6.90
N LEU A 52 0.87 7.58 -6.39
CA LEU A 52 0.11 6.37 -6.70
C LEU A 52 -0.20 6.34 -8.21
N GLY A 53 0.71 5.75 -8.97
CA GLY A 53 0.67 5.57 -10.42
C GLY A 53 1.66 4.48 -10.78
N ASP A 54 1.12 3.38 -11.27
CA ASP A 54 1.79 2.19 -11.81
C ASP A 54 2.43 1.18 -10.83
N PHE A 55 2.21 -0.07 -11.22
CA PHE A 55 2.45 -1.31 -10.48
C PHE A 55 3.94 -1.63 -10.42
N SER A 56 4.44 -2.10 -9.29
CA SER A 56 5.83 -2.56 -9.16
C SER A 56 6.01 -4.07 -9.35
N GLY A 57 4.94 -4.88 -9.20
CA GLY A 57 5.07 -6.33 -9.34
C GLY A 57 3.74 -7.09 -9.38
N ALA A 58 3.64 -8.05 -10.30
CA ALA A 58 2.49 -8.94 -10.45
C ALA A 58 2.95 -10.29 -11.00
N TRP A 59 2.55 -11.36 -10.31
CA TRP A 59 2.99 -12.72 -10.59
C TRP A 59 1.85 -13.71 -10.47
N LEU A 60 1.91 -14.74 -11.30
CA LEU A 60 1.09 -15.93 -11.24
C LEU A 60 2.04 -17.10 -11.11
N VAL A 61 1.90 -17.89 -10.05
CA VAL A 61 2.79 -19.00 -9.74
C VAL A 61 1.96 -20.28 -9.69
N ASP A 62 2.42 -21.31 -10.40
CA ASP A 62 1.83 -22.64 -10.41
C ASP A 62 2.94 -23.71 -10.50
N GLY A 63 2.56 -24.97 -10.74
CA GLY A 63 3.51 -26.08 -10.86
C GLY A 63 4.48 -25.96 -12.04
N ASP A 64 4.18 -25.14 -13.04
CA ASP A 64 5.07 -24.89 -14.19
C ASP A 64 6.04 -23.72 -13.95
N GLY A 65 5.91 -23.03 -12.80
CA GLY A 65 6.78 -21.94 -12.37
C GLY A 65 6.06 -20.59 -12.32
N ILE A 66 6.79 -19.51 -12.64
CA ILE A 66 6.31 -18.12 -12.53
C ILE A 66 5.99 -17.49 -13.90
N ARG A 67 4.85 -16.80 -13.96
CA ARG A 67 4.39 -16.02 -15.12
C ARG A 67 3.81 -14.68 -14.65
N GLY A 68 3.58 -13.73 -15.56
CA GLY A 68 3.00 -12.42 -15.24
C GLY A 68 3.92 -11.24 -15.58
N PHE A 69 3.47 -10.03 -15.25
CA PHE A 69 4.12 -8.79 -15.68
C PHE A 69 5.56 -8.65 -15.20
N ALA A 70 5.84 -9.09 -13.97
CA ALA A 70 7.17 -8.96 -13.35
C ALA A 70 7.87 -10.32 -13.18
N ALA A 71 7.42 -11.37 -13.89
CA ALA A 71 8.01 -12.71 -13.80
C ALA A 71 9.49 -12.73 -14.20
N ASP A 72 9.91 -11.77 -15.03
CA ASP A 72 11.28 -11.67 -15.51
C ASP A 72 12.23 -10.87 -14.63
N ALA A 73 11.81 -10.48 -13.43
CA ALA A 73 12.67 -9.71 -12.53
C ALA A 73 13.91 -10.50 -12.08
N ASP A 74 15.10 -9.90 -12.23
CA ASP A 74 16.42 -10.53 -12.00
C ASP A 74 16.63 -11.00 -10.55
N TRP A 75 15.89 -10.43 -9.60
CA TRP A 75 15.98 -10.76 -8.19
C TRP A 75 15.21 -12.03 -7.80
N ILE A 76 14.44 -12.65 -8.70
CA ILE A 76 13.70 -13.90 -8.44
C ILE A 76 14.59 -15.09 -8.85
N PRO A 77 15.28 -15.75 -7.91
CA PRO A 77 16.04 -16.96 -8.20
C PRO A 77 15.09 -18.15 -8.45
N GLN A 78 15.59 -19.21 -9.09
CA GLN A 78 14.93 -20.53 -9.11
C GLN A 78 13.48 -20.53 -9.62
N ARG A 79 13.24 -19.85 -10.75
CA ARG A 79 11.91 -19.62 -11.34
C ARG A 79 11.06 -20.84 -11.70
N GLY A 80 11.65 -22.04 -11.69
CA GLY A 80 10.95 -23.31 -11.92
C GLY A 80 10.54 -24.05 -10.64
N ASP A 81 10.87 -23.52 -9.45
CA ASP A 81 10.45 -24.06 -8.15
C ASP A 81 9.40 -23.12 -7.56
N ARG A 82 8.14 -23.58 -7.55
CA ARG A 82 6.99 -22.83 -7.04
C ARG A 82 7.22 -22.32 -5.62
N ASP A 83 7.68 -23.18 -4.72
CA ASP A 83 7.79 -22.82 -3.32
C ASP A 83 8.95 -21.86 -3.09
N ALA A 84 10.07 -22.04 -3.80
CA ALA A 84 11.19 -21.10 -3.75
C ALA A 84 10.79 -19.73 -4.28
N VAL A 85 10.03 -19.68 -5.39
CA VAL A 85 9.47 -18.43 -5.91
C VAL A 85 8.54 -17.79 -4.89
N LEU A 86 7.59 -18.53 -4.33
CA LEU A 86 6.61 -17.96 -3.39
C LEU A 86 7.26 -17.45 -2.11
N ARG A 87 8.26 -18.14 -1.55
CA ARG A 87 9.03 -17.61 -0.40
C ARG A 87 9.78 -16.32 -0.75
N THR A 88 10.28 -16.22 -1.98
CA THR A 88 10.96 -15.00 -2.45
C THR A 88 9.97 -13.86 -2.64
N LEU A 89 8.83 -14.13 -3.27
CA LEU A 89 7.81 -13.12 -3.53
C LEU A 89 7.18 -12.64 -2.22
N LEU A 90 6.85 -13.54 -1.29
CA LEU A 90 6.09 -13.26 -0.07
C LEU A 90 6.97 -12.86 1.13
N ALA A 91 8.08 -12.16 0.86
CA ALA A 91 9.03 -11.70 1.88
C ALA A 91 8.57 -10.45 2.66
N HIS A 92 7.44 -9.86 2.26
CA HIS A 92 6.82 -8.71 2.90
C HIS A 92 5.40 -9.06 3.38
N PRO A 93 4.83 -8.31 4.34
CA PRO A 93 3.51 -8.61 4.88
C PRO A 93 2.45 -8.77 3.79
N VAL A 94 1.64 -9.81 3.93
CA VAL A 94 0.68 -10.28 2.91
C VAL A 94 -0.75 -10.13 3.40
N LEU A 95 -1.55 -9.40 2.64
CA LEU A 95 -3.01 -9.49 2.72
C LEU A 95 -3.49 -10.67 1.89
N LEU A 96 -4.13 -11.64 2.54
CA LEU A 96 -4.79 -12.74 1.84
C LEU A 96 -6.11 -12.25 1.25
N ALA A 97 -6.30 -12.43 -0.05
CA ALA A 97 -7.58 -12.21 -0.68
C ALA A 97 -8.58 -13.28 -0.22
N GLU A 98 -9.86 -12.92 -0.16
CA GLU A 98 -10.92 -13.85 0.26
C GLU A 98 -10.97 -15.11 -0.62
N GLY A 99 -10.96 -16.28 0.03
CA GLY A 99 -10.98 -17.60 -0.61
C GLY A 99 -10.50 -18.69 0.35
N ASP A 100 -10.94 -19.93 0.12
CA ASP A 100 -10.78 -21.05 1.07
C ASP A 100 -9.38 -21.70 1.08
N ASP A 101 -8.52 -21.39 0.09
CA ASP A 101 -7.23 -22.06 -0.05
C ASP A 101 -6.11 -21.30 0.69
N PRO A 102 -5.39 -21.95 1.63
CA PRO A 102 -4.26 -21.34 2.29
C PRO A 102 -3.10 -21.08 1.32
N LEU A 103 -2.13 -20.26 1.74
CA LEU A 103 -0.87 -20.16 1.02
C LEU A 103 -0.13 -21.51 1.08
N PRO A 104 0.51 -21.94 -0.02
CA PRO A 104 1.23 -23.21 -0.07
C PRO A 104 2.63 -23.14 0.58
N VAL A 105 2.94 -22.06 1.31
CA VAL A 105 4.22 -21.85 1.98
C VAL A 105 3.99 -21.33 3.39
N ASP A 106 4.81 -21.81 4.33
CA ASP A 106 4.80 -21.41 5.73
C ASP A 106 5.66 -20.15 5.97
N GLY A 107 5.51 -19.55 7.17
CA GLY A 107 6.37 -18.46 7.64
C GLY A 107 6.12 -17.12 6.96
N VAL A 108 4.93 -16.94 6.39
CA VAL A 108 4.49 -15.68 5.78
C VAL A 108 3.85 -14.80 6.84
N ASP A 109 4.32 -13.56 6.94
CA ASP A 109 3.70 -12.54 7.79
C ASP A 109 2.35 -12.12 7.18
N VAL A 110 1.25 -12.66 7.73
CA VAL A 110 -0.10 -12.34 7.27
C VAL A 110 -0.62 -11.10 7.99
N ILE A 111 -1.22 -10.19 7.23
CA ILE A 111 -1.81 -8.96 7.77
C ILE A 111 -3.11 -9.29 8.49
N ASP A 112 -3.20 -8.91 9.77
CA ASP A 112 -4.48 -8.81 10.47
C ASP A 112 -5.17 -7.52 10.03
N LEU A 113 -6.10 -7.66 9.09
CA LEU A 113 -6.79 -6.55 8.48
C LEU A 113 -7.70 -5.81 9.48
N ASP A 114 -8.36 -6.54 10.38
CA ASP A 114 -9.29 -5.96 11.33
C ASP A 114 -8.52 -5.19 12.42
N ALA A 115 -7.41 -5.75 12.90
CA ALA A 115 -6.50 -5.05 13.81
C ALA A 115 -5.85 -3.84 13.13
N THR A 116 -5.42 -3.96 11.87
CA THR A 116 -4.85 -2.84 11.09
C THR A 116 -5.86 -1.69 10.96
N VAL A 117 -7.10 -1.97 10.57
CA VAL A 117 -8.17 -0.95 10.45
C VAL A 117 -8.48 -0.33 11.81
N SER A 118 -8.57 -1.14 12.87
CA SER A 118 -8.77 -0.64 14.23
C SER A 118 -7.63 0.27 14.69
N GLY A 119 -6.38 -0.09 14.38
CA GLY A 119 -5.19 0.71 14.67
C GLY A 119 -5.18 2.05 13.94
N ILE A 120 -5.70 2.09 12.70
CA ILE A 120 -5.90 3.34 11.95
C ILE A 120 -6.90 4.24 12.66
N HIS A 121 -8.05 3.70 13.09
CA HIS A 121 -9.08 4.47 13.80
C HIS A 121 -8.53 5.06 15.09
N ASP A 122 -7.75 4.28 15.83
CA ASP A 122 -7.09 4.72 17.06
C ASP A 122 -6.11 5.87 16.81
N ARG A 123 -5.34 5.82 15.72
CA ARG A 123 -4.44 6.91 15.32
C ARG A 123 -5.20 8.17 14.92
N VAL A 124 -6.31 8.04 14.19
CA VAL A 124 -7.17 9.19 13.84
C VAL A 124 -7.74 9.83 15.10
N ARG A 125 -8.21 9.04 16.08
CA ARG A 125 -8.68 9.54 17.38
C ARG A 125 -7.56 10.28 18.13
N ARG A 126 -6.35 9.73 18.18
CA ARG A 126 -5.20 10.42 18.77
C ARG A 126 -4.88 11.76 18.08
N ASN A 127 -4.98 11.84 16.75
CA ASN A 127 -4.78 13.10 16.03
C ASN A 127 -5.79 14.19 16.48
N HIS A 128 -7.04 13.82 16.76
CA HIS A 128 -8.04 14.74 17.31
C HIS A 128 -7.62 15.26 18.70
N ASP A 129 -7.20 14.35 19.58
CA ASP A 129 -6.80 14.66 20.96
C ASP A 129 -5.54 15.55 20.97
N ASP A 130 -4.52 15.19 20.20
CA ASP A 130 -3.26 15.92 20.08
C ASP A 130 -3.50 17.32 19.51
N PHE A 131 -4.37 17.47 18.51
CA PHE A 131 -4.72 18.79 17.97
C PHE A 131 -5.48 19.65 18.97
N ALA A 132 -6.42 19.07 19.72
CA ALA A 132 -7.15 19.80 20.75
C ALA A 132 -6.21 20.32 21.84
N ALA A 133 -5.22 19.52 22.23
CA ALA A 133 -4.21 19.88 23.22
C ALA A 133 -3.24 20.95 22.69
N ALA A 134 -2.73 20.79 21.46
CA ALA A 134 -1.77 21.71 20.85
C ALA A 134 -2.40 23.05 20.42
N HIS A 135 -3.70 23.06 20.11
CA HIS A 135 -4.41 24.22 19.60
C HIS A 135 -5.77 24.46 20.29
N PRO A 136 -5.77 24.82 21.59
CA PRO A 136 -7.01 25.00 22.35
C PRO A 136 -7.95 26.03 21.71
N GLY A 137 -9.24 25.70 21.62
CA GLY A 137 -10.28 26.58 21.08
C GLY A 137 -10.30 26.72 19.55
N LYS A 138 -9.34 26.11 18.83
CA LYS A 138 -9.40 26.07 17.35
C LYS A 138 -10.35 24.99 16.86
N ARG A 139 -10.95 25.23 15.69
CA ARG A 139 -11.75 24.23 14.99
C ARG A 139 -10.86 23.05 14.58
N GLN A 140 -11.36 21.83 14.80
CA GLN A 140 -10.71 20.59 14.38
C GLN A 140 -10.55 20.53 12.84
N PRO A 141 -9.38 20.10 12.34
CA PRO A 141 -9.19 19.75 10.94
C PRO A 141 -10.17 18.67 10.50
N ALA A 142 -10.38 18.58 9.19
CA ALA A 142 -11.17 17.51 8.59
C ALA A 142 -10.34 16.22 8.52
N TRP A 143 -10.06 15.62 9.68
CA TRP A 143 -9.33 14.35 9.82
C TRP A 143 -9.98 13.18 9.07
N GLY A 144 -11.21 13.35 8.59
CA GLY A 144 -12.10 12.27 8.17
C GLY A 144 -12.96 11.82 9.35
N ALA A 145 -14.09 11.18 9.07
CA ALA A 145 -14.76 10.40 10.10
C ALA A 145 -13.92 9.13 10.30
N ALA A 146 -13.52 8.80 11.53
CA ALA A 146 -12.62 7.66 11.78
C ALA A 146 -13.19 6.36 11.19
N ASP A 147 -14.50 6.18 11.30
CA ASP A 147 -15.30 5.09 10.74
C ASP A 147 -15.41 5.10 9.20
N ALA A 148 -15.05 6.20 8.53
CA ALA A 148 -15.05 6.27 7.07
C ALA A 148 -13.82 5.60 6.44
N ILE A 149 -12.72 5.43 7.19
CA ILE A 149 -11.53 4.74 6.69
C ILE A 149 -11.69 3.27 6.97
N GLY A 150 -11.77 2.44 5.94
CA GLY A 150 -11.91 1.01 6.10
C GLY A 150 -11.52 0.28 4.84
N TYR A 151 -11.23 -1.01 5.00
CA TYR A 151 -10.95 -1.87 3.87
C TYR A 151 -12.25 -2.41 3.28
N ARG A 152 -12.33 -2.38 1.95
CA ARG A 152 -13.30 -3.14 1.17
C ARG A 152 -12.63 -3.59 -0.11
N THR A 153 -12.87 -4.84 -0.51
CA THR A 153 -12.51 -5.30 -1.85
C THR A 153 -13.17 -4.43 -2.91
N GLN A 154 -12.48 -4.25 -4.03
CA GLN A 154 -12.97 -3.42 -5.13
C GLN A 154 -12.93 -4.19 -6.44
N ASP A 155 -14.11 -4.39 -7.01
CA ASP A 155 -14.25 -5.00 -8.31
C ASP A 155 -13.57 -4.18 -9.41
N GLY A 156 -13.34 -4.84 -10.54
CA GLY A 156 -12.81 -4.20 -11.72
C GLY A 156 -12.77 -5.17 -12.89
N PRO A 157 -12.14 -4.77 -14.00
CA PRO A 157 -12.12 -5.61 -15.20
C PRO A 157 -11.47 -6.96 -14.89
N ALA A 158 -12.12 -8.01 -15.39
CA ALA A 158 -11.58 -9.36 -15.35
C ALA A 158 -10.29 -9.43 -16.19
N PRO A 159 -9.32 -10.27 -15.79
CA PRO A 159 -8.10 -10.44 -16.57
C PRO A 159 -8.41 -11.04 -17.95
N HIS A 160 -7.88 -10.42 -19.00
CA HIS A 160 -8.02 -10.93 -20.36
C HIS A 160 -7.09 -12.14 -20.59
N GLY A 161 -7.59 -13.16 -21.30
CA GLY A 161 -6.77 -14.31 -21.72
C GLY A 161 -6.44 -15.33 -20.62
N LEU A 162 -6.98 -15.16 -19.41
CA LEU A 162 -6.91 -16.17 -18.34
C LEU A 162 -8.24 -16.92 -18.24
N THR A 163 -8.18 -18.19 -17.86
CA THR A 163 -9.35 -19.05 -17.62
C THR A 163 -9.12 -19.92 -16.38
N GLY A 164 -10.20 -20.51 -15.84
CA GLY A 164 -10.12 -21.44 -14.72
C GLY A 164 -9.51 -20.81 -13.46
N ASP A 165 -8.75 -21.59 -12.71
CA ASP A 165 -8.16 -21.21 -11.42
C ASP A 165 -7.29 -19.96 -11.51
N ALA A 166 -6.52 -19.82 -12.59
CA ALA A 166 -5.72 -18.62 -12.85
C ALA A 166 -6.56 -17.34 -12.96
N ALA A 167 -7.70 -17.39 -13.67
CA ALA A 167 -8.58 -16.24 -13.77
C ALA A 167 -9.20 -15.89 -12.42
N THR A 168 -9.61 -16.89 -11.64
CA THR A 168 -10.21 -16.72 -10.32
C THR A 168 -9.19 -16.13 -9.32
N ALA A 169 -7.99 -16.70 -9.24
CA ALA A 169 -6.91 -16.24 -8.36
C ALA A 169 -6.54 -14.79 -8.67
N VAL A 170 -6.31 -14.45 -9.95
CA VAL A 170 -5.98 -13.08 -10.36
C VAL A 170 -7.13 -12.11 -10.08
N THR A 171 -8.39 -12.50 -10.31
CA THR A 171 -9.55 -11.63 -10.05
C THR A 171 -9.66 -11.29 -8.56
N ARG A 172 -9.56 -12.30 -7.67
CA ARG A 172 -9.58 -12.11 -6.21
C ARG A 172 -8.42 -11.25 -5.74
N CYS A 173 -7.20 -11.58 -6.18
CA CYS A 173 -5.98 -10.86 -5.85
C CYS A 173 -6.07 -9.38 -6.28
N LEU A 174 -6.54 -9.10 -7.50
CA LEU A 174 -6.73 -7.73 -7.97
C LEU A 174 -7.80 -6.97 -7.18
N ALA A 175 -8.91 -7.63 -6.84
CA ALA A 175 -9.97 -6.98 -6.07
C ALA A 175 -9.49 -6.56 -4.68
N ALA A 176 -8.74 -7.44 -4.01
CA ALA A 176 -8.10 -7.14 -2.74
C ALA A 176 -7.01 -6.06 -2.86
N ALA A 177 -6.17 -6.12 -3.89
CA ALA A 177 -5.13 -5.11 -4.13
C ALA A 177 -5.71 -3.71 -4.42
N ARG A 178 -6.85 -3.61 -5.13
CA ARG A 178 -7.55 -2.33 -5.31
C ARG A 178 -8.11 -1.81 -3.98
N GLY A 179 -8.70 -2.69 -3.16
CA GLY A 179 -9.15 -2.36 -1.80
C GLY A 179 -8.02 -1.84 -0.91
N LEU A 180 -6.88 -2.54 -0.88
CA LEU A 180 -5.72 -2.14 -0.10
C LEU A 180 -5.16 -0.79 -0.56
N ARG A 181 -5.12 -0.53 -1.88
CA ARG A 181 -4.72 0.78 -2.42
C ARG A 181 -5.64 1.90 -1.97
N ALA A 182 -6.96 1.65 -1.92
CA ALA A 182 -7.91 2.64 -1.44
C ALA A 182 -7.66 2.96 0.05
N LEU A 183 -7.45 1.93 0.88
CA LEU A 183 -7.10 2.09 2.29
C LEU A 183 -5.80 2.91 2.47
N VAL A 184 -4.75 2.55 1.74
CA VAL A 184 -3.45 3.26 1.74
C VAL A 184 -3.63 4.73 1.32
N ARG A 185 -4.42 4.99 0.28
CA ARG A 185 -4.70 6.37 -0.18
C ARG A 185 -5.40 7.18 0.91
N ASP A 186 -6.37 6.60 1.59
CA ASP A 186 -7.11 7.28 2.65
C ASP A 186 -6.23 7.51 3.88
N TRP A 187 -5.42 6.53 4.28
CA TRP A 187 -4.40 6.69 5.32
C TRP A 187 -3.41 7.81 4.98
N ASN A 188 -2.84 7.79 3.77
CA ASN A 188 -1.87 8.79 3.34
C ASN A 188 -2.46 10.20 3.32
N ARG A 189 -3.77 10.35 3.07
CA ARG A 189 -4.47 11.64 3.17
C ARG A 189 -4.50 12.13 4.63
N VAL A 190 -4.84 11.24 5.57
CA VAL A 190 -4.83 11.56 7.01
C VAL A 190 -3.43 11.94 7.47
N GLU A 191 -2.42 11.14 7.15
CA GLU A 191 -1.06 11.37 7.62
C GLU A 191 -0.44 12.65 7.05
N LYS A 192 -0.73 12.98 5.78
CA LYS A 192 -0.32 14.27 5.22
C LYS A 192 -0.96 15.45 5.95
N LEU A 193 -2.25 15.34 6.29
CA LEU A 193 -2.92 16.37 7.09
C LEU A 193 -2.33 16.43 8.51
N ARG A 194 -2.02 15.29 9.12
CA ARG A 194 -1.41 15.21 10.45
C ARG A 194 -0.06 15.91 10.45
N ALA A 195 0.84 15.55 9.53
CA ALA A 195 2.14 16.18 9.39
C ALA A 195 2.01 17.70 9.16
N GLN A 196 1.04 18.15 8.36
CA GLN A 196 0.82 19.58 8.12
C GLN A 196 0.33 20.33 9.37
N ARG A 197 -0.48 19.69 10.23
CA ARG A 197 -1.17 20.36 11.35
C ARG A 197 -0.45 20.19 12.68
N LEU A 198 0.19 19.06 12.90
CA LEU A 198 0.86 18.66 14.14
C LEU A 198 2.38 18.52 13.98
N GLY A 199 2.90 18.56 12.75
CA GLY A 199 4.32 18.35 12.46
C GLY A 199 4.74 16.87 12.44
N GLY A 200 6.04 16.64 12.30
CA GLY A 200 6.64 15.30 12.27
C GLY A 200 6.62 14.64 10.89
N ASP A 201 7.34 13.51 10.80
CA ASP A 201 7.49 12.75 9.55
C ASP A 201 6.21 11.99 9.16
N LEU A 202 6.04 11.74 7.86
CA LEU A 202 4.97 10.87 7.35
C LEU A 202 5.17 9.44 7.85
N GLN A 203 4.09 8.83 8.32
CA GLN A 203 4.09 7.45 8.80
C GLN A 203 3.45 6.52 7.77
N ALA A 204 4.07 5.36 7.57
CA ALA A 204 3.50 4.28 6.76
C ALA A 204 2.17 3.78 7.33
N LEU A 205 1.42 3.01 6.52
CA LEU A 205 0.22 2.31 6.98
C LEU A 205 0.57 1.46 8.22
N PRO A 206 -0.17 1.58 9.33
CA PRO A 206 0.14 0.87 10.56
C PRO A 206 -0.35 -0.57 10.49
N VAL A 207 0.38 -1.40 9.75
CA VAL A 207 0.08 -2.81 9.55
C VAL A 207 0.27 -3.59 10.85
N GLU A 208 -0.76 -4.35 11.21
CA GLU A 208 -0.73 -5.35 12.28
C GLU A 208 -0.69 -6.75 11.65
N LEU A 209 0.01 -7.68 12.29
CA LEU A 209 0.19 -9.06 11.80
C LEU A 209 -0.66 -10.05 12.63
N ALA A 210 -1.14 -11.12 11.99
CA ALA A 210 -1.98 -12.17 12.58
C ALA A 210 -1.20 -13.26 13.33
#